data_AF-A0A966UNX1-F1
#
_entry.id   AF-A0A966UNX1-F1
#
_cell.length_a   1.000
_cell.length_b   1.000
_cell.length_c   1.000
_cell.angle_alpha   90.00
_cell.angle_beta   90.00
_cell.angle_gamma   90.00
#
_symmetry.space_group_name_H-M   'P 1'
#
loop_
_entity.id
_entity.type
_entity.pdbx_description
1 polymer ?
#
loop_
_entity_poly.entity_id
_entity_poly.type
_entity_poly.pdbx_seq_one_letter_code
_entity_poly.pdbx_strand_id
1 'polypeptide(L)'
;MNKDNDEIEKLILAGGIQVAGVDENGELLYQFTPKMKDINKHLYEDHLNFVNSEIMKLWESGYVNIDLFAEEPIVTLTKKAFIPDALAKLTKQQRWSLEEIKRLLKRREV
;
A
#
# COMPACT_ATOMS: atom_id res chain seq x y z
N MET A 1 -11.14 20.56 19.08
CA MET A 1 -11.16 19.36 18.22
C MET A 1 -10.02 19.51 17.22
N ASN A 2 -9.18 18.48 17.08
CA ASN A 2 -8.04 18.48 16.16
C ASN A 2 -8.56 18.40 14.72
N LYS A 3 -8.23 19.39 13.89
CA LYS A 3 -8.70 19.51 12.50
C LYS A 3 -8.47 18.25 11.66
N ASP A 4 -7.39 17.52 11.95
CA ASP A 4 -7.02 16.30 11.23
C ASP A 4 -8.01 15.15 11.44
N ASN A 5 -8.63 15.07 12.63
CA ASN A 5 -9.64 14.05 12.92
C ASN A 5 -10.92 14.31 12.11
N ASP A 6 -11.25 15.59 11.91
CA ASP A 6 -12.45 16.00 11.17
C ASP A 6 -12.30 15.71 9.67
N GLU A 7 -11.09 15.70 9.11
CA GLU A 7 -10.86 15.37 7.70
C GLU A 7 -10.95 13.87 7.43
N ILE A 8 -10.36 13.04 8.31
CA ILE A 8 -10.48 11.58 8.23
C ILE A 8 -11.95 11.16 8.33
N GLU A 9 -12.69 11.71 9.29
CA GLU A 9 -14.12 11.41 9.46
C GLU A 9 -14.94 11.77 8.20
N LYS A 10 -14.69 12.94 7.60
CA LYS A 10 -15.34 13.32 6.32
C LYS A 10 -15.04 12.33 5.20
N LEU A 11 -13.79 11.87 5.09
CA LEU A 11 -13.41 10.89 4.06
C LEU A 11 -14.04 9.52 4.31
N ILE A 12 -14.20 9.10 5.57
CA ILE A 12 -14.93 7.87 5.94
C ILE A 12 -16.41 8.02 5.57
N LEU A 13 -17.07 9.11 5.94
CA LEU A 13 -18.48 9.36 5.64
C LEU A 13 -18.75 9.47 4.14
N ALA A 14 -17.83 10.07 3.39
CA ALA A 14 -17.87 10.11 1.94
C ALA A 14 -17.61 8.73 1.31
N GLY A 15 -17.05 7.78 2.06
CA GLY A 15 -16.68 6.44 1.60
C GLY A 15 -15.37 6.40 0.82
N GLY A 16 -14.52 7.43 0.91
CA GLY A 16 -13.22 7.50 0.24
C GLY A 16 -12.14 6.70 0.94
N ILE A 17 -12.27 6.51 2.26
CA ILE A 17 -11.43 5.61 3.05
C ILE A 17 -12.28 4.72 3.95
N GLN A 18 -11.72 3.60 4.39
CA GLN A 18 -12.35 2.70 5.34
C GLN A 18 -11.32 2.12 6.31
N VAL A 19 -11.78 1.67 7.48
CA VAL A 19 -10.92 1.00 8.45
C VAL A 19 -10.46 -0.34 7.87
N ALA A 20 -9.14 -0.54 7.86
CA ALA A 20 -8.46 -1.73 7.39
C ALA A 20 -8.01 -2.64 8.54
N GLY A 21 -7.82 -2.08 9.74
CA GLY A 21 -7.36 -2.80 10.92
C GLY A 21 -6.93 -1.88 12.05
N VAL A 22 -6.15 -2.43 12.96
CA VAL A 22 -5.55 -1.72 14.11
C VAL A 22 -4.06 -2.07 14.14
N ASP A 23 -3.21 -1.09 14.42
CA ASP A 23 -1.77 -1.29 14.54
C ASP A 23 -1.37 -1.85 15.92
N GLU A 24 -0.06 -2.04 16.12
CA GLU A 24 0.53 -2.54 17.38
C GLU A 24 0.28 -1.64 18.60
N ASN A 25 0.00 -0.36 18.38
CA ASN A 25 -0.25 0.64 19.42
C ASN A 25 -1.74 0.83 19.71
N GLY A 26 -2.64 0.15 18.98
CA GLY A 26 -4.07 0.33 19.10
C GLY A 26 -4.64 1.43 18.20
N GLU A 27 -3.85 1.98 17.27
CA GLU A 27 -4.30 3.02 16.35
C GLU A 27 -5.02 2.43 15.13
N LEU A 28 -6.11 3.07 14.69
CA LEU A 28 -6.86 2.65 13.52
C LEU A 28 -6.04 2.84 12.24
N LEU A 29 -5.97 1.79 11.43
CA LEU A 29 -5.39 1.82 10.09
C LEU A 29 -6.50 2.03 9.05
N TYR A 30 -6.25 2.90 8.07
CA TYR A 30 -7.19 3.22 7.01
C TYR A 30 -6.66 2.76 5.65
N GLN A 31 -7.57 2.34 4.77
CA GLN A 31 -7.29 2.06 3.37
C GLN A 31 -8.17 2.90 2.46
N PHE A 32 -7.62 3.33 1.32
CA PHE A 32 -8.35 4.04 0.28
C PHE A 32 -9.33 3.09 -0.41
N THR A 33 -10.50 3.60 -0.76
CA THR A 33 -11.47 2.90 -1.60
C THR A 33 -11.35 3.40 -3.05
N PRO A 34 -11.89 2.66 -4.04
CA PRO A 34 -11.97 3.17 -5.42
C PRO A 34 -12.70 4.51 -5.55
N LYS A 35 -13.62 4.82 -4.62
CA LYS A 35 -14.40 6.06 -4.60
C LYS A 35 -13.55 7.31 -4.32
N MET A 36 -12.35 7.15 -3.77
CA MET A 36 -11.45 8.28 -3.52
C MET A 36 -11.13 9.05 -4.80
N LYS A 37 -11.06 8.37 -5.96
CA LYS A 37 -10.83 9.00 -7.26
C LYS A 37 -11.90 10.06 -7.61
N ASP A 38 -13.15 9.80 -7.21
CA ASP A 38 -14.28 10.69 -7.46
C ASP A 38 -14.39 11.79 -6.39
N ILE A 39 -13.99 11.48 -5.15
CA ILE A 39 -14.05 12.41 -4.01
C ILE A 39 -12.92 13.45 -4.07
N ASN A 40 -11.69 12.97 -4.26
CA ASN A 40 -10.51 13.80 -4.35
C ASN A 40 -9.48 13.13 -5.27
N LYS A 41 -9.59 13.47 -6.56
CA LYS A 41 -8.70 12.96 -7.62
C LYS A 41 -7.22 13.25 -7.34
N HIS A 42 -6.89 14.44 -6.84
CA HIS A 42 -5.51 14.82 -6.57
C HIS A 42 -4.88 13.95 -5.47
N LEU A 43 -5.59 13.78 -4.35
CA LEU A 43 -5.14 12.92 -3.26
C LEU A 43 -5.01 11.45 -3.70
N TYR A 44 -5.91 10.99 -4.57
CA TYR A 44 -5.83 9.66 -5.15
C TYR A 44 -4.58 9.48 -6.04
N GLU A 45 -4.28 10.46 -6.90
CA GLU A 45 -3.09 10.44 -7.76
C GLU A 45 -1.80 10.50 -6.94
N ASP A 46 -1.74 11.32 -5.89
CA ASP A 46 -0.60 11.38 -4.98
C ASP A 46 -0.38 10.04 -4.27
N HIS A 47 -1.46 9.38 -3.83
CA HIS A 47 -1.39 8.05 -3.25
C HIS A 47 -0.86 7.01 -4.23
N LEU A 48 -1.32 7.03 -5.49
CA LEU A 48 -0.81 6.13 -6.54
C LEU A 48 0.68 6.36 -6.80
N ASN A 49 1.10 7.61 -6.90
CA ASN A 49 2.51 7.96 -7.10
C ASN A 49 3.37 7.47 -5.93
N PHE A 50 2.90 7.62 -4.70
CA PHE A 50 3.55 7.09 -3.52
C PHE A 50 3.70 5.56 -3.58
N VAL A 51 2.60 4.83 -3.83
CA VAL A 51 2.61 3.37 -3.92
C VAL A 51 3.56 2.89 -5.03
N ASN A 52 3.50 3.51 -6.21
CA ASN A 52 4.38 3.18 -7.32
C ASN A 52 5.86 3.42 -6.95
N SER A 53 6.17 4.51 -6.25
CA SER A 53 7.53 4.79 -5.79
C SER A 53 8.05 3.72 -4.82
N GLU A 54 7.20 3.19 -3.94
CA GLU A 54 7.58 2.11 -3.01
C GLU A 54 7.78 0.78 -3.74
N ILE A 55 6.95 0.47 -4.72
CA ILE A 55 7.12 -0.71 -5.58
C ILE A 55 8.45 -0.63 -6.34
N MET A 56 8.79 0.54 -6.90
CA MET A 56 10.06 0.75 -7.61
C MET A 56 11.27 0.56 -6.68
N LYS A 57 11.23 1.11 -5.46
CA LYS A 57 12.31 0.89 -4.47
C LYS A 57 12.48 -0.58 -4.10
N LEU A 58 11.38 -1.32 -3.95
CA LEU A 58 11.40 -2.76 -3.68
C LEU A 58 11.95 -3.55 -4.88
N TRP A 59 11.64 -3.11 -6.10
CA TRP A 59 12.15 -3.71 -7.34
C TRP A 59 13.65 -3.49 -7.49
N GLU A 60 14.13 -2.25 -7.35
CA GLU A 60 15.56 -1.91 -7.35
C GLU A 60 16.33 -2.69 -6.29
N SER A 61 15.69 -2.94 -5.14
CA SER A 61 16.25 -3.72 -4.05
C SER A 61 16.11 -5.24 -4.22
N GLY A 62 15.48 -5.71 -5.29
CA GLY A 62 15.35 -7.13 -5.67
C GLY A 62 14.33 -7.94 -4.85
N TYR A 63 13.37 -7.29 -4.18
CA TYR A 63 12.30 -7.96 -3.43
C TYR A 63 11.07 -8.29 -4.29
N VAL A 64 10.84 -7.50 -5.34
CA VAL A 64 9.77 -7.73 -6.31
C VAL A 64 10.34 -7.75 -7.73
N ASN A 65 9.65 -8.42 -8.64
CA ASN A 65 9.86 -8.30 -10.07
C ASN A 65 8.67 -7.55 -10.67
N ILE A 66 8.94 -6.71 -11.67
CA ILE A 66 7.92 -6.00 -12.44
C ILE A 66 8.10 -6.41 -13.89
N ASP A 67 7.05 -6.95 -14.49
CA ASP A 67 6.96 -7.09 -15.94
C ASP A 67 6.30 -5.83 -16.51
N LEU A 68 7.11 -4.95 -17.09
CA LEU A 68 6.67 -3.68 -17.69
C LEU A 68 6.23 -3.85 -19.16
N PHE A 69 6.46 -5.02 -19.77
CA PHE A 69 6.17 -5.26 -21.18
C PHE A 69 4.81 -5.96 -21.41
N ALA A 70 4.19 -6.46 -20.34
CA ALA A 70 2.81 -6.94 -20.38
C ALA A 70 1.82 -5.80 -20.66
N GLU A 71 0.66 -6.11 -21.26
CA GLU A 71 -0.42 -5.14 -21.49
C GLU A 71 -0.89 -4.47 -20.19
N GLU A 72 -0.87 -5.23 -19.10
CA GLU A 72 -1.02 -4.73 -17.73
C GLU A 72 0.23 -5.10 -16.93
N PRO A 73 0.94 -4.13 -16.32
CA PRO A 73 2.16 -4.43 -15.59
C PRO A 73 1.93 -5.43 -14.44
N ILE A 74 2.71 -6.50 -14.42
CA ILE A 74 2.57 -7.56 -13.43
C ILE A 74 3.66 -7.43 -12.37
N VAL A 75 3.26 -7.35 -11.10
CA VAL A 75 4.18 -7.36 -9.96
C VAL A 75 4.17 -8.75 -9.31
N THR A 76 5.35 -9.36 -9.18
CA THR A 76 5.52 -10.66 -8.51
C THR A 76 6.58 -10.59 -7.41
N LEU A 77 6.49 -11.47 -6.42
CA LEU A 77 7.45 -11.55 -5.32
C LEU A 77 8.66 -12.38 -5.72
N THR A 78 9.86 -11.91 -5.39
CA THR A 78 11.07 -12.73 -5.53
C THR A 78 11.25 -13.63 -4.31
N LYS A 79 12.16 -14.62 -4.39
CA LYS A 79 12.54 -15.44 -3.23
C LYS A 79 13.07 -14.58 -2.06
N LYS A 80 13.72 -13.45 -2.36
CA LYS A 80 14.29 -12.52 -1.37
C LYS A 80 13.21 -11.93 -0.45
N ALA A 81 11.97 -11.78 -0.93
CA ALA A 81 10.84 -11.30 -0.15
C ALA A 81 10.46 -12.19 1.05
N PHE A 82 11.01 -13.40 1.13
CA PHE A 82 10.72 -14.36 2.19
C PHE A 82 11.93 -14.68 3.08
N ILE A 83 13.09 -14.05 2.84
CA ILE A 83 14.32 -14.32 3.59
C ILE A 83 14.38 -13.38 4.81
N PRO A 84 14.35 -13.88 6.06
CA PRO A 84 14.32 -13.04 7.26
C PRO A 84 15.45 -12.01 7.33
N ASP A 85 16.69 -12.43 7.05
CA ASP A 85 17.87 -11.56 7.07
C ASP A 85 17.82 -10.45 6.01
N ALA A 86 17.15 -10.71 4.88
CA ALA A 86 16.92 -9.68 3.88
C ALA A 86 15.86 -8.68 4.37
N LEU A 87 14.75 -9.16 4.89
CA LEU A 87 13.67 -8.33 5.44
C LEU A 87 14.11 -7.44 6.60
N ALA A 88 15.10 -7.88 7.39
CA ALA A 88 15.71 -7.08 8.44
C ALA A 88 16.39 -5.80 7.92
N LYS A 89 16.83 -5.78 6.65
CA LYS A 89 17.50 -4.63 6.03
C LYS A 89 16.53 -3.59 5.46
N LEU A 90 15.23 -3.90 5.38
CA LEU A 90 14.21 -2.97 4.90
C LEU A 90 13.88 -1.92 5.96
N THR A 91 13.60 -0.70 5.51
CA THR A 91 12.98 0.33 6.38
C THR A 91 11.58 -0.11 6.82
N LYS A 92 11.03 0.51 7.87
CA LYS A 92 9.65 0.24 8.33
C LYS A 92 8.65 0.39 7.17
N GLN A 93 8.77 1.46 6.40
CA GLN A 93 7.90 1.74 5.25
C GLN A 93 8.03 0.71 4.12
N GLN A 94 9.26 0.32 3.76
CA GLN A 94 9.46 -0.70 2.73
C GLN A 94 8.94 -2.07 3.17
N ARG A 95 9.13 -2.42 4.45
CA ARG A 95 8.60 -3.65 5.01
C ARG A 95 7.08 -3.67 4.96
N TRP A 96 6.43 -2.58 5.35
CA TRP A 96 4.98 -2.43 5.26
C TRP A 96 4.48 -2.56 3.82
N SER A 97 5.12 -1.87 2.88
CA SER A 97 4.77 -1.96 1.45
C SER A 97 4.90 -3.38 0.91
N LEU A 98 5.96 -4.10 1.31
CA LEU A 98 6.17 -5.49 0.90
C LEU A 98 5.13 -6.45 1.51
N GLU A 99 4.78 -6.29 2.78
CA GLU A 99 3.73 -7.09 3.44
C GLU A 99 2.36 -6.82 2.83
N GLU A 100 2.09 -5.57 2.44
CA GLU A 100 0.85 -5.22 1.75
C GLU A 100 0.77 -5.89 0.37
N ILE A 101 1.85 -5.90 -0.41
CA ILE A 101 1.91 -6.63 -1.68
C ILE A 101 1.67 -8.13 -1.44
N LYS A 102 2.30 -8.74 -0.43
CA LYS A 102 2.06 -10.16 -0.07
C LYS A 102 0.59 -10.41 0.28
N ARG A 103 -0.04 -9.51 1.05
CA ARG A 103 -1.45 -9.60 1.44
C ARG A 103 -2.38 -9.56 0.21
N LEU A 104 -2.13 -8.64 -0.72
CA LEU A 104 -2.93 -8.49 -1.93
C LEU A 104 -2.79 -9.69 -2.87
N LEU A 105 -1.58 -10.22 -3.04
CA LEU A 105 -1.35 -11.40 -3.88
C LEU A 105 -2.00 -12.66 -3.30
N LYS A 106 -1.95 -12.86 -1.97
CA LYS A 106 -2.68 -13.97 -1.32
C LYS A 106 -4.19 -13.92 -1.51
N ARG A 107 -4.79 -12.73 -1.57
CA ARG A 107 -6.23 -12.58 -1.83
C ARG A 107 -6.64 -12.94 -3.26
N ARG A 108 -5.70 -12.94 -4.22
CA ARG A 108 -5.97 -13.30 -5.62
C ARG A 108 -5.95 -14.82 -5.87
N GLU A 109 -5.43 -15.62 -4.93
CA GLU A 109 -5.35 -17.09 -5.04
C GLU A 109 -6.58 -17.84 -4.48
N VAL A 110 -7.62 -17.11 -4.05
CA VAL A 110 -8.89 -17.64 -3.51
C VAL A 110 -10.06 -17.14 -4.37
#